data_AF-A0A7S3M4R6-F1
#
_entry.id   AF-A0A7S3M4R6-F1
#
_cell.length_a   1.000
_cell.length_b   1.000
_cell.length_c   1.000
_cell.angle_alpha   90.00
_cell.angle_beta   90.00
_cell.angle_gamma   90.00
#
_symmetry.space_group_name_H-M   'P 1'
#
loop_
_entity.id
_entity.type
_entity.pdbx_description
1 polymer ?
#
loop_
_entity_poly.entity_id
_entity_poly.type
_entity_poly.pdbx_seq_one_letter_code
_entity_poly.pdbx_strand_id
1 'polypeptide(L)'
;SACRVVQRVDLPLKNVLRDAPHLSNLYLQRPDLQDIIGGKLGTVAQITVLQSTRRPQQAIVVANTHLFYHPLASFLRTIQAYAITEALGAIQSAIETNGLQQDFISLVNGEETNQLALEKESRLAKCLLSSRQLDRSDLDSTTNVAQTQEKVKATVMLLGDLNSSPNIAALQFLTNGFATEEQLNYVWEEVKHFFWGDREANFNFTNIHDHKEKRRKAEEEKRQALKDSNAAGAEGGNVEELTEKLEELNLYLDSAGLQPVMTHRLGLMSAAGFAPYSNYTPTFKQLLDYILVQERDFEVVRVAPMPSEEVFGEFEALPSAVIPSDHVAIAVDLRWK
;
A
#
# COMPACT_ATOMS: atom_id res chain seq x y z
N SER A 1 -29.34 -12.78 7.65
CA SER A 1 -28.17 -11.87 7.81
C SER A 1 -28.43 -10.54 7.09
N ALA A 2 -27.72 -9.47 7.44
CA ALA A 2 -27.81 -8.18 6.75
C ALA A 2 -27.12 -8.17 5.37
N CYS A 3 -26.13 -9.04 5.18
CA CYS A 3 -25.45 -9.26 3.90
C CYS A 3 -25.39 -10.75 3.55
N ARG A 4 -25.33 -11.04 2.24
CA ARG A 4 -25.02 -12.35 1.66
C ARG A 4 -23.56 -12.33 1.19
N VAL A 5 -22.81 -13.41 1.45
CA VAL A 5 -21.47 -13.59 0.88
C VAL A 5 -21.61 -13.92 -0.60
N VAL A 6 -20.92 -13.15 -1.45
CA VAL A 6 -20.84 -13.37 -2.89
C VAL A 6 -19.64 -14.25 -3.20
N GLN A 7 -18.44 -13.80 -2.80
CA GLN A 7 -17.19 -14.54 -2.99
C GLN A 7 -16.23 -14.22 -1.83
N ARG A 8 -15.37 -15.18 -1.51
CA ARG A 8 -14.20 -14.99 -0.65
C ARG A 8 -12.96 -15.17 -1.50
N VAL A 9 -12.00 -14.29 -1.31
CA VAL A 9 -10.75 -14.23 -2.04
C VAL A 9 -9.65 -14.12 -1.01
N ASP A 10 -8.87 -15.18 -0.86
CA ASP A 10 -7.64 -15.12 -0.08
C ASP A 10 -6.52 -14.67 -1.02
N LEU A 11 -5.86 -13.56 -0.68
CA LEU A 11 -4.77 -12.98 -1.45
C LEU A 11 -3.45 -13.17 -0.69
N PRO A 12 -2.68 -14.25 -0.95
CA PRO A 12 -1.34 -14.38 -0.41
C PRO A 12 -0.46 -13.27 -0.98
N LEU A 13 -0.03 -12.33 -0.14
CA LEU A 13 0.68 -11.14 -0.61
C LEU A 13 2.02 -11.50 -1.26
N LYS A 14 2.64 -12.60 -0.83
CA LYS A 14 3.83 -13.16 -1.47
C LYS A 14 3.63 -13.44 -2.96
N ASN A 15 2.44 -13.90 -3.38
CA ASN A 15 2.18 -14.27 -4.77
C ASN A 15 2.13 -13.04 -5.67
N VAL A 16 1.50 -11.97 -5.19
CA VAL A 16 1.38 -10.70 -5.95
C VAL A 16 2.63 -9.85 -5.88
N LEU A 17 3.44 -9.97 -4.83
CA LEU A 17 4.64 -9.15 -4.64
C LEU A 17 5.90 -9.78 -5.25
N ARG A 18 6.08 -11.11 -5.19
CA ARG A 18 7.36 -11.78 -5.56
C ARG A 18 7.84 -11.41 -6.96
N ASP A 19 6.92 -11.36 -7.92
CA ASP A 19 7.22 -11.15 -9.34
C ASP A 19 6.62 -9.82 -9.85
N ALA A 20 6.31 -8.90 -8.94
CA ALA A 20 5.68 -7.64 -9.29
C ALA A 20 6.61 -6.77 -10.15
N PRO A 21 6.23 -6.39 -11.38
CA PRO A 21 7.14 -5.66 -12.27
C PRO A 21 7.65 -4.34 -11.68
N HIS A 22 6.83 -3.67 -10.89
CA HIS A 22 7.16 -2.40 -10.23
C HIS A 22 8.15 -2.55 -9.05
N LEU A 23 8.42 -3.78 -8.60
CA LEU A 23 9.44 -4.10 -7.59
C LEU A 23 10.72 -4.67 -8.21
N SER A 24 10.79 -4.83 -9.54
CA SER A 24 11.96 -5.40 -10.23
C SER A 24 13.26 -4.74 -9.81
N ASN A 25 13.27 -3.40 -9.69
CA ASN A 25 14.49 -2.69 -9.34
C ASN A 25 14.90 -2.86 -7.87
N LEU A 26 13.91 -2.95 -6.96
CA LEU A 26 14.17 -3.34 -5.57
C LEU A 26 14.83 -4.72 -5.52
N TYR A 27 14.34 -5.69 -6.30
CA TYR A 27 14.91 -7.04 -6.34
C TYR A 27 16.26 -7.10 -7.02
N LEU A 28 16.55 -6.24 -8.00
CA LEU A 28 17.90 -6.14 -8.58
C LEU A 28 18.93 -5.65 -7.54
N GLN A 29 18.54 -4.71 -6.67
CA GLN A 29 19.42 -4.15 -5.64
C GLN A 29 19.47 -5.01 -4.37
N ARG A 30 18.37 -5.69 -4.07
CA ARG A 30 18.19 -6.57 -2.91
C ARG A 30 17.54 -7.90 -3.33
N PRO A 31 18.29 -8.78 -4.02
CA PRO A 31 17.76 -10.07 -4.49
C PRO A 31 17.24 -10.94 -3.34
N ASP A 32 17.86 -10.84 -2.17
CA ASP A 32 17.44 -11.52 -0.96
C ASP A 32 16.02 -11.15 -0.52
N LEU A 33 15.55 -9.93 -0.81
CA LEU A 33 14.17 -9.53 -0.52
C LEU A 33 13.16 -10.26 -1.39
N GLN A 34 13.51 -10.64 -2.62
CA GLN A 34 12.62 -11.44 -3.47
C GLN A 34 12.37 -12.81 -2.85
N ASP A 35 13.42 -13.45 -2.33
CA ASP A 35 13.33 -14.72 -1.61
C ASP A 35 12.59 -14.58 -0.28
N ILE A 36 12.82 -13.49 0.46
CA ILE A 36 12.13 -13.22 1.73
C ILE A 36 10.63 -13.02 1.46
N ILE A 37 10.28 -12.10 0.56
CA ILE A 37 8.89 -11.76 0.24
C ILE A 37 8.17 -12.95 -0.39
N GLY A 38 8.79 -13.63 -1.35
CA GLY A 38 8.18 -14.73 -2.08
C GLY A 38 8.18 -16.07 -1.33
N GLY A 39 9.16 -16.30 -0.45
CA GLY A 39 9.40 -17.61 0.16
C GLY A 39 9.12 -17.67 1.66
N LYS A 40 9.31 -16.57 2.40
CA LYS A 40 9.28 -16.58 3.88
C LYS A 40 8.08 -15.86 4.48
N LEU A 41 7.57 -14.82 3.81
CA LEU A 41 6.41 -14.08 4.31
C LEU A 41 5.12 -14.89 4.08
N GLY A 42 4.36 -15.06 5.15
CA GLY A 42 3.06 -15.75 5.16
C GLY A 42 1.86 -14.82 5.16
N THR A 43 2.04 -13.50 4.98
CA THR A 43 0.96 -12.52 5.06
C THR A 43 -0.08 -12.73 3.96
N VAL A 44 -1.36 -12.70 4.35
CA VAL A 44 -2.52 -12.85 3.48
C VAL A 44 -3.48 -11.70 3.74
N ALA A 45 -4.08 -11.16 2.69
CA ALA A 45 -5.27 -10.33 2.79
C ALA A 45 -6.51 -11.18 2.48
N GLN A 46 -7.41 -11.31 3.45
CA GLN A 46 -8.68 -12.02 3.29
C GLN A 46 -9.73 -11.02 2.80
N ILE A 47 -10.18 -11.17 1.56
CA ILE A 47 -11.15 -10.27 0.94
C ILE A 47 -12.49 -11.00 0.82
N THR A 48 -13.56 -10.39 1.31
CA THR A 48 -14.93 -10.90 1.17
C THR A 48 -15.79 -9.89 0.45
N VAL A 49 -16.39 -10.30 -0.67
CA VAL A 49 -17.41 -9.52 -1.36
C VAL A 49 -18.77 -9.86 -0.76
N LEU A 50 -19.44 -8.85 -0.23
CA LEU A 50 -20.73 -8.94 0.44
C LEU A 50 -21.78 -8.17 -0.35
N GLN A 51 -22.96 -8.74 -0.53
CA GLN A 51 -24.12 -8.04 -1.09
C GLN A 51 -25.14 -7.78 0.02
N SER A 52 -25.64 -6.55 0.13
CA SER A 52 -26.70 -6.22 1.08
C SER A 52 -27.99 -6.98 0.74
N THR A 53 -28.59 -7.64 1.73
CA THR A 53 -29.87 -8.35 1.54
C THR A 53 -31.06 -7.40 1.49
N ARG A 54 -30.89 -6.17 2.01
CA ARG A 54 -31.93 -5.13 2.01
C ARG A 54 -31.85 -4.21 0.79
N ARG A 55 -30.65 -4.04 0.22
CA ARG A 55 -30.39 -3.19 -0.95
C ARG A 55 -29.44 -3.92 -1.90
N PRO A 56 -29.95 -4.81 -2.78
CA PRO A 56 -29.11 -5.64 -3.65
C PRO A 56 -28.18 -4.87 -4.59
N GLN A 57 -28.46 -3.57 -4.84
CA GLN A 57 -27.62 -2.65 -5.60
C GLN A 57 -26.42 -2.11 -4.79
N GLN A 58 -26.27 -2.49 -3.52
CA GLN A 58 -25.14 -2.14 -2.66
C GLN A 58 -24.32 -3.38 -2.32
N ALA A 59 -23.02 -3.30 -2.59
CA ALA A 59 -22.04 -4.29 -2.21
C ALA A 59 -20.97 -3.67 -1.32
N ILE A 60 -20.38 -4.49 -0.44
CA ILE A 60 -19.22 -4.13 0.38
C ILE A 60 -18.09 -5.12 0.05
N VAL A 61 -16.91 -4.60 -0.26
CA VAL A 61 -15.68 -5.37 -0.39
C VAL A 61 -14.90 -5.17 0.90
N VAL A 62 -14.84 -6.21 1.73
CA VAL A 62 -14.19 -6.17 3.04
C VAL A 62 -12.89 -6.93 2.98
N ALA A 63 -11.76 -6.24 3.15
CA ALA A 63 -10.46 -6.87 3.40
C ALA A 63 -10.19 -6.93 4.91
N ASN A 64 -9.60 -8.04 5.35
CA ASN A 64 -8.97 -8.19 6.66
C ASN A 64 -7.54 -8.68 6.47
N THR A 65 -6.57 -8.10 7.18
CA THR A 65 -5.15 -8.48 7.04
C THR A 65 -4.40 -8.37 8.36
N HIS A 66 -3.24 -9.00 8.44
CA HIS A 66 -2.26 -8.79 9.49
C HIS A 66 -0.91 -8.51 8.81
N LEU A 67 -0.51 -7.24 8.72
CA LEU A 67 0.71 -6.83 8.03
C LEU A 67 1.96 -7.25 8.79
N PHE A 68 3.11 -7.27 8.11
CA PHE A 68 4.35 -7.76 8.71
C PHE A 68 4.79 -6.95 9.93
N TYR A 69 5.08 -7.65 11.04
CA TYR A 69 5.24 -7.05 12.37
C TYR A 69 6.58 -6.34 12.62
N HIS A 70 7.62 -6.70 11.87
CA HIS A 70 9.00 -6.32 12.24
C HIS A 70 9.19 -4.79 12.24
N PRO A 71 9.79 -4.19 13.28
CA PRO A 71 9.85 -2.72 13.42
C PRO A 71 10.55 -2.04 12.24
N LEU A 72 11.71 -2.57 11.80
CA LEU A 72 12.50 -2.05 10.66
C LEU A 72 11.96 -2.42 9.27
N ALA A 73 10.70 -2.79 9.17
CA ALA A 73 10.09 -3.27 7.93
C ALA A 73 8.90 -2.41 7.48
N SER A 74 8.96 -1.09 7.67
CA SER A 74 7.92 -0.18 7.16
C SER A 74 7.76 -0.31 5.64
N PHE A 75 8.85 -0.56 4.92
CA PHE A 75 8.81 -0.81 3.47
C PHE A 75 7.96 -2.03 3.11
N LEU A 76 8.10 -3.14 3.85
CA LEU A 76 7.29 -4.34 3.62
C LEU A 76 5.81 -4.03 3.84
N ARG A 77 5.48 -3.36 4.95
CA ARG A 77 4.10 -2.96 5.22
C ARG A 77 3.55 -2.02 4.14
N THR A 78 4.37 -1.11 3.62
CA THR A 78 3.97 -0.15 2.59
C THR A 78 3.69 -0.85 1.25
N ILE A 79 4.57 -1.75 0.79
CA ILE A 79 4.32 -2.51 -0.45
C ILE A 79 3.17 -3.53 -0.28
N GLN A 80 3.00 -4.09 0.91
CA GLN A 80 1.85 -4.95 1.23
C GLN A 80 0.53 -4.17 1.19
N ALA A 81 0.50 -2.98 1.79
CA ALA A 81 -0.65 -2.08 1.73
C ALA A 81 -0.97 -1.68 0.28
N TYR A 82 0.05 -1.35 -0.52
CA TYR A 82 -0.10 -1.05 -1.95
C TYR A 82 -0.77 -2.20 -2.71
N ALA A 83 -0.27 -3.43 -2.58
CA ALA A 83 -0.85 -4.60 -3.23
C ALA A 83 -2.31 -4.86 -2.82
N ILE A 84 -2.64 -4.66 -1.54
CA ILE A 84 -4.02 -4.77 -1.05
C ILE A 84 -4.92 -3.72 -1.70
N THR A 85 -4.47 -2.47 -1.78
CA THR A 85 -5.28 -1.38 -2.38
C THR A 85 -5.50 -1.55 -3.87
N GLU A 86 -4.52 -2.11 -4.59
CA GLU A 86 -4.68 -2.46 -6.01
C GLU A 86 -5.74 -3.56 -6.20
N ALA A 87 -5.68 -4.63 -5.39
CA ALA A 87 -6.68 -5.70 -5.44
C ALA A 87 -8.09 -5.18 -5.08
N LEU A 88 -8.22 -4.36 -4.03
CA LEU A 88 -9.48 -3.77 -3.63
C LEU A 88 -10.05 -2.82 -4.70
N GLY A 89 -9.20 -1.99 -5.31
CA GLY A 89 -9.58 -1.10 -6.39
C GLY A 89 -10.03 -1.86 -7.64
N ALA A 90 -9.32 -2.94 -7.99
CA ALA A 90 -9.67 -3.82 -9.11
C ALA A 90 -11.04 -4.47 -8.88
N ILE A 91 -11.28 -5.06 -7.69
CA ILE A 91 -12.56 -5.68 -7.35
C ILE A 91 -13.69 -4.65 -7.32
N GLN A 92 -13.49 -3.47 -6.71
CA GLN A 92 -14.49 -2.41 -6.69
C GLN A 92 -14.88 -2.00 -8.13
N SER A 93 -13.88 -1.71 -8.97
CA SER A 93 -14.09 -1.31 -10.37
C SER A 93 -14.80 -2.40 -11.18
N ALA A 94 -14.39 -3.66 -10.98
CA ALA A 94 -15.02 -4.81 -11.60
C ALA A 94 -16.51 -4.89 -11.23
N ILE A 95 -16.86 -4.83 -9.94
CA ILE A 95 -18.27 -4.88 -9.50
C ILE A 95 -19.09 -3.75 -10.11
N GLU A 96 -18.56 -2.52 -10.12
CA GLU A 96 -19.27 -1.35 -10.64
C GLU A 96 -19.44 -1.37 -12.18
N THR A 97 -18.61 -2.14 -12.88
CA THR A 97 -18.61 -2.25 -14.35
C THR A 97 -19.39 -3.45 -14.85
N ASN A 98 -19.12 -4.64 -14.31
CA ASN A 98 -19.69 -5.92 -14.79
C ASN A 98 -20.53 -6.66 -13.74
N GLY A 99 -20.78 -6.05 -12.57
CA GLY A 99 -21.60 -6.64 -11.52
C GLY A 99 -20.90 -7.72 -10.69
N LEU A 100 -21.71 -8.45 -9.91
CA LEU A 100 -21.24 -9.39 -8.87
C LEU A 100 -20.95 -10.82 -9.35
N GLN A 101 -21.08 -11.09 -10.65
CA GLN A 101 -20.98 -12.45 -11.22
C GLN A 101 -19.56 -12.80 -11.67
N GLN A 102 -18.61 -11.89 -11.48
CA GLN A 102 -17.21 -12.07 -11.89
C GLN A 102 -16.45 -13.00 -10.96
N ASP A 103 -15.38 -13.60 -11.50
CA ASP A 103 -14.42 -14.33 -10.71
C ASP A 103 -13.33 -13.39 -10.18
N PHE A 104 -13.56 -12.85 -8.99
CA PHE A 104 -12.62 -11.93 -8.36
C PHE A 104 -11.29 -12.59 -7.98
N ILE A 105 -11.22 -13.93 -7.89
CA ILE A 105 -9.97 -14.65 -7.62
C ILE A 105 -9.06 -14.56 -8.85
N SER A 106 -9.58 -14.93 -10.02
CA SER A 106 -8.84 -14.86 -11.28
C SER A 106 -8.44 -13.42 -11.64
N LEU A 107 -9.30 -12.45 -11.31
CA LEU A 107 -9.01 -11.03 -11.49
C LEU A 107 -7.76 -10.59 -10.70
N VAL A 108 -7.71 -10.87 -9.39
CA VAL A 108 -6.60 -10.39 -8.54
C VAL A 108 -5.30 -11.18 -8.73
N ASN A 109 -5.38 -12.42 -9.21
CA ASN A 109 -4.22 -13.21 -9.58
C ASN A 109 -3.67 -12.83 -10.96
N GLY A 110 -4.34 -11.94 -11.70
CA GLY A 110 -3.93 -11.51 -13.04
C GLY A 110 -4.21 -12.55 -14.14
N GLU A 111 -4.99 -13.59 -13.86
CA GLU A 111 -5.30 -14.68 -14.81
C GLU A 111 -6.34 -14.26 -15.86
N GLU A 112 -7.20 -13.29 -15.56
CA GLU A 112 -8.20 -12.73 -16.50
C GLU A 112 -7.65 -11.63 -17.45
N THR A 113 -6.39 -11.23 -17.30
CA THR A 113 -5.86 -10.04 -18.00
C THR A 113 -5.65 -10.25 -19.50
N ASN A 114 -5.53 -11.48 -19.99
CA ASN A 114 -5.29 -11.72 -21.42
C ASN A 114 -6.54 -11.56 -22.32
N GLN A 115 -7.77 -11.66 -21.80
CA GLN A 115 -8.97 -11.55 -22.64
C GLN A 115 -9.54 -10.13 -22.63
N LEU A 116 -9.60 -9.48 -21.46
CA LEU A 116 -10.09 -8.10 -21.33
C LEU A 116 -9.10 -7.05 -21.87
N ALA A 117 -7.78 -7.27 -21.78
CA ALA A 117 -6.79 -6.36 -22.37
C ALA A 117 -6.86 -6.39 -23.91
N LEU A 118 -7.01 -7.57 -24.52
CA LEU A 118 -7.24 -7.73 -25.96
C LEU A 118 -8.55 -7.06 -26.41
N GLU A 119 -9.62 -7.14 -25.62
CA GLU A 119 -10.89 -6.48 -25.93
C GLU A 119 -10.81 -4.95 -25.78
N LYS A 120 -10.09 -4.43 -24.78
CA LYS A 120 -9.84 -2.99 -24.62
C LYS A 120 -9.00 -2.42 -25.77
N GLU A 121 -7.94 -3.11 -26.17
CA GLU A 121 -7.14 -2.74 -27.34
C GLU A 121 -7.96 -2.83 -28.63
N SER A 122 -8.80 -3.86 -28.79
CA SER A 122 -9.70 -4.00 -29.95
C SER A 122 -10.73 -2.87 -30.02
N ARG A 123 -11.29 -2.43 -28.88
CA ARG A 123 -12.24 -1.30 -28.82
C ARG A 123 -11.57 0.04 -29.06
N LEU A 124 -10.37 0.28 -28.52
CA LEU A 124 -9.58 1.47 -28.82
C LEU A 124 -9.13 1.50 -30.28
N ALA A 125 -8.66 0.38 -30.83
CA ALA A 125 -8.31 0.26 -32.24
C ALA A 125 -9.52 0.51 -33.14
N LYS A 126 -10.71 -0.05 -32.82
CA LYS A 126 -11.95 0.23 -33.55
C LYS A 126 -12.39 1.69 -33.44
N CYS A 127 -12.26 2.30 -32.27
CA CYS A 127 -12.60 3.71 -32.06
C CYS A 127 -11.65 4.65 -32.83
N LEU A 128 -10.36 4.31 -32.89
CA LEU A 128 -9.34 5.05 -33.64
C LEU A 128 -9.49 4.86 -35.16
N LEU A 129 -9.91 3.67 -35.60
CA LEU A 129 -10.23 3.38 -37.00
C LEU A 129 -11.55 4.04 -37.45
N SER A 130 -12.54 4.20 -36.56
CA SER A 130 -13.79 4.91 -36.86
C SER A 130 -13.65 6.44 -36.90
N SER A 131 -12.56 7.00 -36.35
CA SER A 131 -12.25 8.43 -36.46
C SER A 131 -11.63 8.84 -37.81
N ARG A 132 -11.56 7.95 -38.80
CA ARG A 132 -11.17 8.25 -40.18
C ARG A 132 -12.15 7.70 -41.22
N GLN A 133 -13.45 7.93 -41.04
CA GLN A 133 -14.41 8.05 -42.15
C GLN A 133 -15.77 8.44 -41.56
N LEU A 134 -16.07 9.74 -41.61
CA LEU A 134 -17.45 10.18 -41.66
C LEU A 134 -17.90 9.92 -43.09
N ASP A 135 -18.63 8.83 -43.30
CA ASP A 135 -19.62 8.78 -44.37
C ASP A 135 -20.93 8.19 -43.85
N ARG A 136 -22.03 8.85 -44.23
CA ARG A 136 -23.38 8.62 -43.74
C ARG A 136 -24.07 7.62 -44.66
N SER A 137 -24.08 6.35 -44.29
CA SER A 137 -25.15 5.40 -44.63
C SER A 137 -24.84 4.05 -43.98
N ASP A 138 -25.88 3.32 -43.61
CA ASP A 138 -25.87 1.95 -43.08
C ASP A 138 -25.71 1.80 -41.55
N LEU A 139 -26.80 2.09 -40.83
CA LEU A 139 -27.16 1.29 -39.67
C LEU A 139 -28.48 0.58 -39.96
N ASP A 140 -28.35 -0.60 -40.55
CA ASP A 140 -29.40 -1.60 -40.56
C ASP A 140 -29.32 -2.44 -39.27
N SER A 141 -30.51 -2.67 -38.74
CA SER A 141 -30.94 -3.59 -37.68
C SER A 141 -29.91 -4.54 -37.04
N THR A 142 -29.45 -4.19 -35.83
CA THR A 142 -29.23 -5.19 -34.77
C THR A 142 -29.69 -4.61 -33.43
N THR A 143 -30.93 -4.94 -33.07
CA THR A 143 -31.45 -4.77 -31.70
C THR A 143 -30.71 -5.73 -30.77
N ASN A 144 -29.56 -5.29 -30.26
CA ASN A 144 -29.00 -5.87 -29.05
C ASN A 144 -29.94 -5.49 -27.91
N VAL A 145 -30.65 -6.50 -27.38
CA VAL A 145 -31.37 -6.39 -26.10
C VAL A 145 -30.32 -6.19 -25.03
N ALA A 146 -29.90 -4.94 -24.81
CA ALA A 146 -29.12 -4.55 -23.66
C ALA A 146 -30.02 -4.78 -22.44
N GLN A 147 -29.88 -5.94 -21.79
CA GLN A 147 -30.40 -6.13 -20.45
C GLN A 147 -29.80 -5.01 -19.59
N THR A 148 -30.63 -4.07 -19.14
CA THR A 148 -30.26 -3.05 -18.19
C THR A 148 -29.99 -3.73 -16.86
N GLN A 149 -28.80 -4.31 -16.69
CA GLN A 149 -28.32 -4.72 -15.37
C GLN A 149 -28.27 -3.46 -14.51
N GLU A 150 -29.05 -3.45 -13.43
CA GLU A 150 -29.01 -2.38 -12.46
C GLU A 150 -27.59 -2.26 -11.90
N LYS A 151 -27.02 -1.05 -11.98
CA LYS A 151 -25.64 -0.78 -11.57
C LYS A 151 -25.50 -1.03 -10.07
N VAL A 152 -24.59 -1.95 -9.71
CA VAL A 152 -24.22 -2.21 -8.31
C VAL A 152 -23.16 -1.20 -7.90
N LYS A 153 -23.39 -0.48 -6.81
CA LYS A 153 -22.38 0.35 -6.14
C LYS A 153 -21.58 -0.53 -5.19
N ALA A 154 -20.25 -0.51 -5.29
CA ALA A 154 -19.37 -1.23 -4.39
C ALA A 154 -18.65 -0.25 -3.46
N THR A 155 -18.57 -0.59 -2.18
CA THR A 155 -17.83 0.19 -1.18
C THR A 155 -16.79 -0.67 -0.50
N VAL A 156 -15.62 -0.11 -0.22
CA VAL A 156 -14.44 -0.80 0.31
C VAL A 156 -14.28 -0.56 1.81
N MET A 157 -13.89 -1.61 2.51
CA MET A 157 -13.40 -1.57 3.88
C MET A 157 -12.10 -2.38 3.97
N LEU A 158 -11.12 -1.89 4.72
CA LEU A 158 -9.88 -2.59 5.05
C LEU A 158 -9.71 -2.59 6.56
N LEU A 159 -9.65 -3.77 7.16
CA LEU A 159 -9.52 -3.98 8.59
C LEU A 159 -8.25 -4.75 8.93
N GLY A 160 -7.84 -4.63 10.17
CA GLY A 160 -6.93 -5.57 10.81
C GLY A 160 -5.77 -4.90 11.52
N ASP A 161 -4.82 -5.74 11.92
CA ASP A 161 -3.56 -5.32 12.51
C ASP A 161 -2.60 -4.92 11.38
N LEU A 162 -2.41 -3.61 11.23
CA LEU A 162 -1.56 -3.06 10.19
C LEU A 162 -0.11 -2.95 10.64
N ASN A 163 0.22 -3.28 11.88
CA ASN A 163 1.55 -3.11 12.49
C ASN A 163 2.17 -1.74 12.17
N SER A 164 1.33 -0.70 12.07
CA SER A 164 1.70 0.62 11.57
C SER A 164 1.02 1.71 12.40
N SER A 165 1.83 2.46 13.16
CA SER A 165 1.37 3.66 13.85
C SER A 165 0.97 4.78 12.86
N PRO A 166 0.26 5.83 13.29
CA PRO A 166 -0.25 6.87 12.39
C PRO A 166 0.78 7.65 11.57
N ASN A 167 2.02 7.67 12.05
CA ASN A 167 3.17 8.31 11.40
C ASN A 167 3.94 7.38 10.45
N ILE A 168 3.55 6.11 10.34
CA ILE A 168 4.21 5.13 9.48
C ILE A 168 3.65 5.24 8.05
N ALA A 169 4.55 5.23 7.07
CA ALA A 169 4.23 5.45 5.65
C ALA A 169 3.12 4.55 5.12
N ALA A 170 3.05 3.29 5.56
CA ALA A 170 1.99 2.36 5.18
C ALA A 170 0.59 2.89 5.54
N LEU A 171 0.39 3.40 6.76
CA LEU A 171 -0.91 3.96 7.14
C LEU A 171 -1.19 5.29 6.43
N GLN A 172 -0.18 6.15 6.31
CA GLN A 172 -0.32 7.42 5.62
C GLN A 172 -0.67 7.23 4.13
N PHE A 173 -0.07 6.22 3.48
CA PHE A 173 -0.44 5.78 2.14
C PHE A 173 -1.91 5.37 2.07
N LEU A 174 -2.34 4.48 2.99
CA LEU A 174 -3.73 3.99 3.03
C LEU A 174 -4.76 5.10 3.23
N THR A 175 -4.47 6.10 4.07
CA THR A 175 -5.43 7.17 4.38
C THR A 175 -5.37 8.32 3.39
N ASN A 176 -4.18 8.70 2.93
CA ASN A 176 -4.00 9.85 2.02
C ASN A 176 -4.21 9.45 0.56
N GLY A 177 -4.14 8.16 0.25
CA GLY A 177 -4.11 7.64 -1.11
C GLY A 177 -2.76 7.80 -1.82
N PHE A 178 -1.73 8.26 -1.11
CA PHE A 178 -0.36 8.37 -1.60
C PHE A 178 0.62 8.45 -0.42
N ALA A 179 1.87 8.05 -0.66
CA ALA A 179 2.98 8.36 0.23
C ALA A 179 3.78 9.54 -0.34
N THR A 180 4.22 10.47 0.50
CA THR A 180 5.06 11.59 0.09
C THR A 180 6.46 11.10 -0.28
N GLU A 181 7.18 11.89 -1.08
CA GLU A 181 8.58 11.60 -1.42
C GLU A 181 9.45 11.46 -0.16
N GLU A 182 9.22 12.28 0.86
CA GLU A 182 9.91 12.20 2.14
C GLU A 182 9.67 10.87 2.87
N GLN A 183 8.40 10.43 2.94
CA GLN A 183 8.03 9.16 3.55
C GLN A 183 8.62 7.97 2.80
N LEU A 184 8.56 8.02 1.46
CA LEU A 184 9.14 6.99 0.61
C LEU A 184 10.66 6.93 0.80
N ASN A 185 11.34 8.07 0.79
CA ASN A 185 12.77 8.12 1.06
C ASN A 185 13.11 7.44 2.39
N TYR A 186 12.41 7.78 3.48
CA TYR A 186 12.61 7.11 4.78
C TYR A 186 12.42 5.57 4.69
N VAL A 187 11.34 5.14 4.04
CA VAL A 187 11.00 3.73 3.86
C VAL A 187 12.10 2.97 3.10
N TRP A 188 12.65 3.57 2.05
CA TRP A 188 13.69 2.95 1.24
C TRP A 188 15.06 2.98 1.90
N GLU A 189 15.29 3.88 2.85
CA GLU A 189 16.47 3.85 3.72
C GLU A 189 16.41 2.68 4.71
N GLU A 190 15.23 2.35 5.25
CA GLU A 190 15.07 1.18 6.14
C GLU A 190 15.39 -0.13 5.42
N VAL A 191 15.08 -0.24 4.13
CA VAL A 191 15.41 -1.42 3.32
C VAL A 191 16.86 -1.82 3.53
N LYS A 192 17.80 -0.87 3.46
CA LYS A 192 19.25 -1.10 3.54
C LYS A 192 19.70 -1.75 4.86
N HIS A 193 18.89 -1.62 5.90
CA HIS A 193 19.18 -2.09 7.26
C HIS A 193 18.37 -3.33 7.64
N PHE A 194 17.37 -3.69 6.83
CA PHE A 194 16.57 -4.88 7.07
C PHE A 194 17.30 -6.14 6.58
N PHE A 195 17.46 -7.11 7.49
CA PHE A 195 17.96 -8.44 7.21
C PHE A 195 17.03 -9.49 7.81
N TRP A 196 16.93 -10.64 7.17
CA TRP A 196 16.12 -11.74 7.68
C TRP A 196 16.91 -12.60 8.68
N GLY A 197 16.38 -12.78 9.89
CA GLY A 197 17.00 -13.55 10.97
C GLY A 197 17.92 -12.71 11.87
N ASP A 198 18.75 -13.36 12.69
CA ASP A 198 19.47 -12.75 13.83
C ASP A 198 20.61 -11.76 13.46
N ARG A 199 20.71 -11.32 12.21
CA ARG A 199 21.67 -10.27 11.80
C ARG A 199 21.01 -8.90 11.96
N GLU A 200 20.61 -8.55 13.17
CA GLU A 200 20.12 -7.21 13.45
C GLU A 200 21.32 -6.25 13.59
N ALA A 201 21.45 -5.34 12.64
CA ALA A 201 22.34 -4.19 12.80
C ALA A 201 21.63 -3.13 13.65
N ASN A 202 22.31 -2.62 14.68
CA ASN A 202 21.85 -1.50 15.51
C ASN A 202 21.62 -0.24 14.66
N PHE A 203 20.43 -0.08 14.09
CA PHE A 203 20.07 1.11 13.32
C PHE A 203 19.54 2.21 14.27
N ASN A 204 20.15 3.39 14.20
CA ASN A 204 19.80 4.54 15.03
C ASN A 204 19.22 5.66 14.14
N PHE A 205 17.99 6.08 14.42
CA PHE A 205 17.15 6.93 13.54
C PHE A 205 17.63 8.38 13.33
N THR A 206 18.73 8.80 13.96
CA THR A 206 19.19 10.21 13.95
C THR A 206 19.85 10.67 12.64
N ASN A 207 20.18 9.77 11.71
CA ASN A 207 21.11 10.09 10.61
C ASN A 207 20.48 10.61 9.30
N ILE A 208 19.16 10.52 9.09
CA ILE A 208 18.57 10.82 7.77
C ILE A 208 18.66 12.31 7.39
N HIS A 209 18.44 13.22 8.35
CA HIS A 209 18.65 14.66 8.14
C HIS A 209 20.13 15.00 7.89
N ASP A 210 21.02 14.29 8.58
CA ASP A 210 22.47 14.48 8.54
C ASP A 210 23.05 14.12 7.15
N HIS A 211 22.44 13.18 6.43
CA HIS A 211 22.90 12.76 5.10
C HIS A 211 22.57 13.76 3.97
N LYS A 212 21.39 14.41 3.98
CA LYS A 212 21.07 15.48 3.01
C LYS A 212 22.00 16.67 3.17
N GLU A 213 22.33 17.02 4.41
CA GLU A 213 23.23 18.12 4.72
C GLU A 213 24.70 17.79 4.37
N LYS A 214 25.13 16.56 4.63
CA LYS A 214 26.44 16.04 4.17
C LYS A 214 26.57 16.07 2.65
N ARG A 215 25.53 15.73 1.88
CA ARG A 215 25.53 15.84 0.41
C ARG A 215 25.73 17.28 -0.06
N ARG A 216 24.93 18.21 0.46
CA ARG A 216 25.03 19.63 0.11
C ARG A 216 26.46 20.14 0.36
N LYS A 217 27.04 19.74 1.48
CA LYS A 217 28.40 20.09 1.86
C LYS A 217 29.44 19.46 0.92
N ALA A 218 29.33 18.17 0.58
CA ALA A 218 30.23 17.48 -0.33
C ALA A 218 30.18 18.01 -1.78
N GLU A 219 28.99 18.34 -2.30
CA GLU A 219 28.83 18.98 -3.62
C GLU A 219 29.46 20.38 -3.64
N GLU A 220 29.30 21.14 -2.56
CA GLU A 220 29.88 22.48 -2.42
C GLU A 220 31.41 22.43 -2.32
N GLU A 221 31.95 21.47 -1.55
CA GLU A 221 33.38 21.20 -1.44
C GLU A 221 33.99 20.74 -2.77
N LYS A 222 33.34 19.84 -3.52
CA LYS A 222 33.79 19.44 -4.86
C LYS A 222 33.78 20.61 -5.84
N ARG A 223 32.72 21.42 -5.82
CA ARG A 223 32.62 22.61 -6.70
C ARG A 223 33.73 23.62 -6.39
N GLN A 224 34.11 23.75 -5.13
CA GLN A 224 35.21 24.62 -4.72
C GLN A 224 36.57 24.02 -5.12
N ALA A 225 36.80 22.74 -4.86
CA ALA A 225 38.03 22.04 -5.26
C ALA A 225 38.26 22.08 -6.78
N LEU A 226 37.21 21.97 -7.59
CA LEU A 226 37.30 22.07 -9.05
C LEU A 226 37.67 23.49 -9.53
N LYS A 227 37.19 24.53 -8.83
CA LYS A 227 37.57 25.92 -9.11
C LYS A 227 39.02 26.18 -8.75
N ASP A 228 39.47 25.67 -7.61
CA ASP A 228 40.84 25.86 -7.12
C ASP A 228 41.85 25.05 -7.96
N SER A 229 41.48 23.85 -8.41
CA SER A 229 42.25 23.02 -9.36
C SER A 229 42.43 23.70 -10.72
N ASN A 230 41.37 24.27 -11.28
CA ASN A 230 41.43 25.01 -12.55
C ASN A 230 42.24 26.32 -12.44
N ALA A 231 42.43 26.86 -11.23
CA ALA A 231 43.24 28.04 -10.98
C ALA A 231 44.72 27.72 -10.68
N ALA A 232 45.02 26.54 -10.12
CA ALA A 232 46.35 26.20 -9.60
C ALA A 232 47.19 25.23 -10.45
N GLY A 233 46.61 24.56 -11.45
CA GLY A 233 47.37 23.74 -12.40
C GLY A 233 48.25 22.66 -11.75
N ALA A 234 47.74 21.88 -10.80
CA ALA A 234 48.40 20.65 -10.33
C ALA A 234 47.48 19.67 -9.54
N GLU A 235 47.75 18.38 -9.79
CA GLU A 235 47.58 17.14 -9.01
C GLU A 235 46.17 16.63 -8.60
N GLY A 236 45.77 15.54 -9.27
CA GLY A 236 44.44 14.92 -9.28
C GLY A 236 44.07 14.02 -8.10
N GLY A 237 44.80 14.01 -6.98
CA GLY A 237 44.54 13.07 -5.88
C GLY A 237 43.26 13.33 -5.06
N ASN A 238 42.84 14.59 -4.92
CA ASN A 238 41.71 14.95 -4.03
C ASN A 238 40.35 14.96 -4.76
N VAL A 239 40.37 15.20 -6.08
CA VAL A 239 39.15 15.26 -6.91
C VAL A 239 38.64 13.85 -7.22
N GLU A 240 39.54 12.88 -7.36
CA GLU A 240 39.20 11.48 -7.63
C GLU A 240 38.51 10.83 -6.41
N GLU A 241 39.05 11.00 -5.20
CA GLU A 241 38.43 10.52 -3.95
C GLU A 241 37.05 11.17 -3.67
N LEU A 242 36.91 12.47 -3.91
CA LEU A 242 35.62 13.17 -3.81
C LEU A 242 34.63 12.72 -4.89
N THR A 243 35.12 12.26 -6.05
CA THR A 243 34.29 11.75 -7.13
C THR A 243 33.82 10.34 -6.81
N GLU A 244 34.66 9.46 -6.29
CA GLU A 244 34.26 8.15 -5.77
C GLU A 244 33.21 8.27 -4.65
N LYS A 245 33.41 9.18 -3.68
CA LYS A 245 32.41 9.44 -2.62
C LYS A 245 31.07 9.96 -3.16
N LEU A 246 31.09 10.77 -4.21
CA LEU A 246 29.88 11.26 -4.88
C LEU A 246 29.23 10.20 -5.76
N GLU A 247 30.02 9.32 -6.38
CA GLU A 247 29.54 8.17 -7.16
C GLU A 247 28.91 7.11 -6.25
N GLU A 248 29.48 6.85 -5.09
CA GLU A 248 28.88 6.00 -4.04
C GLU A 248 27.55 6.61 -3.54
N LEU A 249 27.51 7.94 -3.31
CA LEU A 249 26.28 8.67 -2.98
C LEU A 249 25.27 8.70 -4.13
N ASN A 250 25.72 8.75 -5.38
CA ASN A 250 24.86 8.72 -6.58
C ASN A 250 24.31 7.31 -6.81
N LEU A 251 25.08 6.25 -6.60
CA LEU A 251 24.59 4.87 -6.64
C LEU A 251 23.53 4.65 -5.56
N TYR A 252 23.71 5.29 -4.40
CA TYR A 252 22.74 5.35 -3.31
C TYR A 252 21.46 6.15 -3.67
N LEU A 253 21.54 7.13 -4.56
CA LEU A 253 20.39 7.95 -5.00
C LEU A 253 19.73 7.44 -6.29
N ASP A 254 20.46 6.78 -7.19
CA ASP A 254 19.90 6.00 -8.30
C ASP A 254 19.11 4.79 -7.80
N SER A 255 19.39 4.34 -6.56
CA SER A 255 18.49 3.45 -5.83
C SER A 255 17.10 4.06 -5.56
N ALA A 256 16.98 5.39 -5.51
CA ALA A 256 15.73 6.13 -5.41
C ALA A 256 15.11 6.50 -6.78
N GLY A 257 15.81 6.29 -7.90
CA GLY A 257 15.38 6.68 -9.25
C GLY A 257 14.32 5.78 -9.92
N LEU A 258 13.93 4.69 -9.25
CA LEU A 258 13.03 3.66 -9.79
C LEU A 258 11.99 3.23 -8.75
N GLN A 259 11.58 4.17 -7.89
CA GLN A 259 10.59 3.92 -6.86
C GLN A 259 9.19 3.96 -7.45
N PRO A 260 8.33 2.95 -7.20
CA PRO A 260 6.98 2.97 -7.70
C PRO A 260 6.23 4.19 -7.15
N VAL A 261 5.58 4.95 -8.04
CA VAL A 261 4.62 5.98 -7.63
C VAL A 261 3.42 5.27 -7.03
N MET A 262 3.44 5.07 -5.71
CA MET A 262 2.38 4.40 -4.98
C MET A 262 1.22 5.37 -4.72
N THR A 263 0.12 5.18 -5.45
CA THR A 263 -1.13 5.94 -5.24
C THR A 263 -2.36 5.04 -5.35
N HIS A 264 -3.45 5.41 -4.69
CA HIS A 264 -4.75 4.77 -4.86
C HIS A 264 -5.90 5.79 -4.76
N ARG A 265 -7.09 5.43 -5.25
CA ARG A 265 -8.28 6.31 -5.26
C ARG A 265 -9.42 5.85 -4.33
N LEU A 266 -9.12 4.94 -3.40
CA LEU A 266 -10.13 4.40 -2.49
C LEU A 266 -10.68 5.45 -1.51
N GLY A 267 -9.91 6.45 -1.10
CA GLY A 267 -10.36 7.49 -0.16
C GLY A 267 -10.74 6.90 1.20
N LEU A 268 -9.81 6.17 1.81
CA LEU A 268 -10.03 5.48 3.07
C LEU A 268 -9.76 6.39 4.27
N MET A 269 -10.57 6.26 5.32
CA MET A 269 -10.36 6.94 6.60
C MET A 269 -10.43 5.93 7.76
N SER A 270 -9.74 6.20 8.87
CA SER A 270 -9.89 5.42 10.10
C SER A 270 -11.25 5.71 10.76
N ALA A 271 -12.17 4.75 10.72
CA ALA A 271 -13.52 4.91 11.26
C ALA A 271 -13.54 5.09 12.78
N ALA A 272 -12.57 4.52 13.49
CA ALA A 272 -12.44 4.66 14.94
C ALA A 272 -11.58 5.87 15.36
N GLY A 273 -11.08 6.65 14.40
CA GLY A 273 -10.11 7.71 14.66
C GLY A 273 -8.74 7.16 15.04
N PHE A 274 -8.02 7.93 15.88
CA PHE A 274 -6.66 7.63 16.31
C PHE A 274 -6.59 7.60 17.84
N ALA A 275 -6.99 6.48 18.43
CA ALA A 275 -6.81 6.24 19.85
C ALA A 275 -5.30 6.18 20.22
N PRO A 276 -4.92 6.38 21.50
CA PRO A 276 -3.51 6.32 21.88
C PRO A 276 -2.86 4.96 21.54
N TYR A 277 -3.54 3.87 21.89
CA TYR A 277 -3.01 2.50 21.75
C TYR A 277 -4.15 1.53 21.40
N SER A 278 -3.83 0.53 20.58
CA SER A 278 -4.64 -0.69 20.44
C SER A 278 -3.85 -1.91 20.88
N ASN A 279 -2.52 -1.89 20.79
CA ASN A 279 -1.61 -2.84 21.41
C ASN A 279 -0.94 -2.21 22.64
N TYR A 280 -0.89 -2.93 23.76
CA TYR A 280 -0.34 -2.42 25.01
C TYR A 280 0.44 -3.50 25.78
N THR A 281 1.77 -3.51 25.61
CA THR A 281 2.71 -4.41 26.29
C THR A 281 3.69 -3.62 27.16
N PRO A 282 4.52 -4.27 28.02
CA PRO A 282 5.43 -3.53 28.91
C PRO A 282 6.44 -2.65 28.16
N THR A 283 6.91 -3.10 26.99
CA THR A 283 7.98 -2.45 26.22
C THR A 283 7.48 -1.77 24.94
N PHE A 284 6.23 -1.98 24.56
CA PHE A 284 5.69 -1.48 23.31
C PHE A 284 4.20 -1.17 23.44
N LYS A 285 3.84 0.09 23.16
CA LYS A 285 2.47 0.60 23.24
C LYS A 285 2.22 1.46 22.01
N GLN A 286 1.35 1.00 21.11
CA GLN A 286 1.08 1.69 19.85
C GLN A 286 -0.34 1.41 19.36
N LEU A 287 -0.86 2.32 18.54
CA LEU A 287 -2.06 2.07 17.73
C LEU A 287 -1.66 1.32 16.46
N LEU A 288 -2.04 0.06 16.35
CA LEU A 288 -1.71 -0.83 15.23
C LEU A 288 -2.94 -1.33 14.47
N ASP A 289 -4.10 -1.33 15.11
CA ASP A 289 -5.34 -1.89 14.59
C ASP A 289 -6.22 -0.80 14.01
N TYR A 290 -6.83 -1.06 12.86
CA TYR A 290 -7.67 -0.08 12.18
C TYR A 290 -8.91 -0.69 11.53
N ILE A 291 -9.96 0.13 11.45
CA ILE A 291 -11.12 -0.11 10.58
C ILE A 291 -11.11 1.03 9.56
N LEU A 292 -10.49 0.80 8.41
CA LEU A 292 -10.43 1.76 7.33
C LEU A 292 -11.65 1.61 6.42
N VAL A 293 -12.35 2.71 6.18
CA VAL A 293 -13.60 2.71 5.39
C VAL A 293 -13.55 3.79 4.31
N GLN A 294 -14.22 3.59 3.18
CA GLN A 294 -14.35 4.67 2.19
C GLN A 294 -15.18 5.81 2.76
N GLU A 295 -14.52 6.95 2.98
CA GLU A 295 -15.11 8.13 3.62
C GLU A 295 -16.35 8.63 2.87
N ARG A 296 -16.33 8.59 1.54
CA ARG A 296 -17.44 9.06 0.70
C ARG A 296 -18.74 8.27 0.88
N ASP A 297 -18.67 7.03 1.36
CA ASP A 297 -19.79 6.09 1.37
C ASP A 297 -20.34 5.82 2.78
N PHE A 298 -19.52 6.01 3.81
CA PHE A 298 -19.88 5.75 5.20
C PHE A 298 -19.84 6.99 6.08
N GLU A 299 -20.78 7.04 7.01
CA GLU A 299 -20.80 7.89 8.18
C GLU A 299 -20.56 7.03 9.43
N VAL A 300 -19.69 7.50 10.32
CA VAL A 300 -19.46 6.86 11.62
C VAL A 300 -20.53 7.34 12.59
N VAL A 301 -21.41 6.43 13.01
CA VAL A 301 -22.51 6.74 13.94
C VAL A 301 -22.00 6.83 15.37
N ARG A 302 -21.17 5.87 15.77
CA ARG A 302 -20.50 5.84 17.07
C ARG A 302 -19.29 4.92 17.04
N VAL A 303 -18.35 5.20 17.92
CA VAL A 303 -17.15 4.38 18.17
C VAL A 303 -17.27 3.83 19.59
N ALA A 304 -17.01 2.54 19.78
CA ALA A 304 -16.94 1.98 21.13
C ALA A 304 -15.75 2.61 21.88
N PRO A 305 -15.91 2.99 23.15
CA PRO A 305 -14.83 3.61 23.91
C PRO A 305 -13.67 2.61 24.11
N MET A 306 -12.45 3.10 23.93
CA MET A 306 -11.25 2.36 24.32
C MET A 306 -11.11 2.32 25.85
N PRO A 307 -10.46 1.30 26.43
CA PRO A 307 -10.08 1.31 27.83
C PRO A 307 -9.30 2.58 28.20
N SER A 308 -9.46 3.05 29.44
CA SER A 308 -8.68 4.19 29.95
C SER A 308 -7.25 3.78 30.28
N GLU A 309 -6.34 4.75 30.40
CA GLU A 309 -4.95 4.48 30.83
C GLU A 309 -4.89 3.79 32.20
N GLU A 310 -5.82 4.10 33.10
CA GLU A 310 -5.93 3.42 34.40
C GLU A 310 -6.20 1.92 34.24
N VAL A 311 -7.10 1.56 33.31
CA VAL A 311 -7.44 0.16 33.01
C VAL A 311 -6.30 -0.55 32.28
N PHE A 312 -5.61 0.14 31.37
CA PHE A 312 -4.43 -0.40 30.69
C PHE A 312 -3.26 -0.62 31.67
N GLY A 313 -3.06 0.29 32.61
CA GLY A 313 -1.96 0.27 33.57
C GLY A 313 -2.20 -0.59 34.82
N GLU A 314 -3.44 -0.97 35.11
CA GLU A 314 -3.81 -1.73 36.33
C GLU A 314 -2.96 -3.00 36.53
N PHE A 315 -2.66 -3.70 35.43
CA PHE A 315 -1.85 -4.92 35.41
C PHE A 315 -0.49 -4.73 34.74
N GLU A 316 0.00 -3.50 34.66
CA GLU A 316 1.23 -3.05 33.97
C GLU A 316 1.18 -3.19 32.43
N ALA A 317 0.56 -4.24 31.90
CA ALA A 317 0.43 -4.54 30.48
C ALA A 317 -0.75 -5.47 30.16
N LEU A 318 -0.97 -5.70 28.87
CA LEU A 318 -1.86 -6.72 28.33
C LEU A 318 -1.06 -7.93 27.79
N PRO A 319 -1.66 -9.14 27.74
CA PRO A 319 -2.96 -9.50 28.29
C PRO A 319 -2.99 -9.43 29.82
N SER A 320 -4.18 -9.35 30.39
CA SER A 320 -4.41 -9.24 31.84
C SER A 320 -5.52 -10.19 32.30
N ALA A 321 -5.83 -10.17 33.60
CA ALA A 321 -6.91 -10.97 34.18
C ALA A 321 -8.31 -10.62 33.60
N VAL A 322 -8.46 -9.43 33.01
CA VAL A 322 -9.73 -8.92 32.49
C VAL A 322 -9.73 -8.68 30.97
N ILE A 323 -8.55 -8.62 30.34
CA ILE A 323 -8.39 -8.42 28.89
C ILE A 323 -7.52 -9.55 28.33
N PRO A 324 -8.08 -10.45 27.50
CA PRO A 324 -7.44 -11.72 27.15
C PRO A 324 -6.44 -11.65 25.98
N SER A 325 -6.16 -10.46 25.45
CA SER A 325 -5.20 -10.23 24.36
C SER A 325 -4.35 -9.01 24.69
N ASP A 326 -3.14 -8.97 24.15
CA ASP A 326 -2.27 -7.80 24.09
C ASP A 326 -2.82 -6.66 23.21
N HIS A 327 -3.84 -6.96 22.39
CA HIS A 327 -4.61 -6.01 21.61
C HIS A 327 -6.02 -5.77 22.18
N VAL A 328 -6.57 -4.59 21.90
CA VAL A 328 -7.95 -4.21 22.22
C VAL A 328 -8.80 -4.17 20.96
N ALA A 329 -9.97 -4.80 21.03
CA ALA A 329 -10.92 -4.80 19.93
C ALA A 329 -11.43 -3.39 19.61
N ILE A 330 -11.39 -3.04 18.33
CA ILE A 330 -11.98 -1.81 17.80
C ILE A 330 -13.39 -2.13 17.31
N ALA A 331 -14.37 -1.32 17.69
CA ALA A 331 -15.75 -1.46 17.24
C ALA A 331 -16.36 -0.11 16.86
N VAL A 332 -17.04 -0.08 15.72
CA VAL A 332 -17.71 1.10 15.17
C VAL A 332 -19.09 0.71 14.63
N ASP A 333 -20.07 1.61 14.78
CA ASP A 333 -21.32 1.53 14.05
C ASP A 333 -21.23 2.43 12.82
N LEU A 334 -21.48 1.86 11.64
CA LEU A 334 -21.43 2.56 10.37
C LEU A 334 -22.82 2.69 9.75
N ARG A 335 -23.07 3.83 9.11
CA ARG A 335 -24.25 4.08 8.30
C ARG A 335 -23.83 4.43 6.87
N TRP A 336 -24.46 3.80 5.89
CA TRP A 336 -24.34 4.23 4.49
C TRP A 336 -24.90 5.64 4.35
N LYS A 337 -24.14 6.52 3.70
CA LYS A 337 -24.56 7.88 3.34
C LYS A 337 -25.67 7.89 2.29
#